data_AF-A0A094EJZ7-F1
#
_entry.id   AF-A0A094EJZ7-F1
#
_cell.length_a   1.000
_cell.length_b   1.000
_cell.length_c   1.000
_cell.angle_alpha   90.00
_cell.angle_beta   90.00
_cell.angle_gamma   90.00
#
_symmetry.space_group_name_H-M   'P 1'
#
loop_
_entity.id
_entity.type
_entity.pdbx_description
1 polymer ?
#
loop_
_entity_poly.entity_id
_entity_poly.type
_entity_poly.pdbx_seq_one_letter_code
_entity_poly.pdbx_strand_id
1 'polypeptide(L)'
;MLSPLAAGKGASAEEEKADVPALLETIPIHADFVMAAGIIGEGKRFEWVVGGEDGKSKIRLDGREDSVLGEGDGAFVSSVQAGDVLGFESIGEEEAEVVILDSD
;
A
#
# COMPACT_ATOMS: atom_id res chain seq x y z
N MET A 1 -2.99 -4.19 -13.18
CA MET A 1 -4.25 -4.17 -12.41
C MET A 1 -4.00 -4.88 -11.09
N LEU A 2 -4.65 -4.46 -10.02
CA LEU A 2 -4.58 -5.15 -8.72
C LEU A 2 -5.83 -6.01 -8.53
N SER A 3 -5.72 -7.13 -7.84
CA SER A 3 -6.86 -7.89 -7.33
C SER A 3 -6.57 -8.49 -5.97
N PRO A 4 -7.58 -8.81 -5.13
CA PRO A 4 -7.33 -9.52 -3.88
C PRO A 4 -6.59 -10.84 -4.13
N LEU A 5 -5.91 -11.35 -3.11
CA LEU A 5 -5.49 -12.75 -3.10
C LEU A 5 -6.66 -13.69 -3.39
N ALA A 6 -6.39 -14.74 -4.16
CA ALA A 6 -7.36 -15.79 -4.46
C ALA A 6 -7.86 -16.50 -3.19
N ALA A 7 -7.02 -16.59 -2.15
CA ALA A 7 -7.35 -17.17 -0.85
C ALA A 7 -8.28 -16.28 0.01
N GLY A 8 -8.36 -14.98 -0.28
CA GLY A 8 -9.23 -14.03 0.43
C GLY A 8 -8.80 -13.73 1.87
N LYS A 9 -9.71 -13.13 2.66
CA LYS A 9 -9.44 -12.57 4.00
C LYS A 9 -8.88 -13.55 5.05
N GLY A 10 -9.02 -14.86 4.82
CA GLY A 10 -8.60 -15.91 5.75
C GLY A 10 -7.34 -16.66 5.31
N ALA A 11 -6.57 -16.10 4.38
CA ALA A 11 -5.38 -16.72 3.85
C ALA A 11 -4.39 -17.07 4.96
N SER A 12 -3.84 -18.27 4.88
CA SER A 12 -2.70 -18.70 5.69
C SER A 12 -1.41 -18.04 5.24
N ALA A 13 -0.38 -18.03 6.09
CA ALA A 13 0.94 -17.50 5.72
C ALA A 13 1.55 -18.17 4.48
N GLU A 14 1.21 -19.43 4.21
CA GLU A 14 1.65 -20.13 2.99
C GLU A 14 0.92 -19.62 1.74
N GLU A 15 -0.37 -19.26 1.86
CA GLU A 15 -1.18 -18.71 0.78
C GLU A 15 -0.83 -17.25 0.49
N GLU A 16 -0.54 -16.46 1.52
CA GLU A 16 0.01 -15.10 1.39
C GLU A 16 1.33 -15.16 0.61
N LYS A 17 2.27 -16.02 1.03
CA LYS A 17 3.55 -16.21 0.34
C LYS A 17 3.42 -16.76 -1.10
N ALA A 18 2.38 -17.54 -1.37
CA ALA A 18 2.15 -18.09 -2.71
C ALA A 18 1.71 -17.02 -3.71
N ASP A 19 1.18 -15.90 -3.21
CA ASP A 19 0.94 -14.67 -3.97
C ASP A 19 0.13 -14.91 -5.25
N VAL A 20 -0.99 -15.64 -5.12
CA VAL A 20 -1.85 -16.01 -6.25
C VAL A 20 -2.99 -14.99 -6.37
N PRO A 21 -3.10 -14.26 -7.48
CA PRO A 21 -4.15 -13.27 -7.66
C PRO A 21 -5.51 -13.92 -7.93
N ALA A 22 -6.58 -13.31 -7.42
CA ALA A 22 -7.95 -13.71 -7.72
C ALA A 22 -8.31 -13.50 -9.22
N LEU A 23 -7.65 -12.56 -9.88
CA LEU A 23 -7.81 -12.30 -11.32
C LEU A 23 -6.49 -12.58 -12.06
N LEU A 24 -6.57 -13.36 -13.14
CA LEU A 24 -5.41 -13.64 -13.99
C LEU A 24 -4.81 -12.34 -14.54
N GLU A 25 -3.49 -12.29 -14.67
CA GLU A 25 -2.72 -11.12 -15.15
C GLU A 25 -2.86 -9.87 -14.27
N THR A 26 -3.19 -10.04 -12.99
CA THR A 26 -3.19 -8.97 -12.00
C THR A 26 -2.16 -9.25 -10.90
N ILE A 27 -1.75 -8.18 -10.20
CA ILE A 27 -0.91 -8.30 -9.02
C ILE A 27 -1.85 -8.52 -7.82
N PRO A 28 -1.68 -9.62 -7.06
CA PRO A 28 -2.42 -9.86 -5.83
C PRO A 28 -2.17 -8.74 -4.81
N ILE A 29 -3.16 -8.54 -3.94
CA ILE A 29 -3.07 -7.67 -2.77
C ILE A 29 -3.30 -8.56 -1.55
N HIS A 30 -2.38 -8.53 -0.58
CA HIS A 30 -2.45 -9.35 0.64
C HIS A 30 -3.68 -9.01 1.50
N ALA A 31 -4.08 -9.95 2.36
CA ALA A 31 -5.34 -9.86 3.10
C ALA A 31 -5.36 -8.79 4.19
N ASP A 32 -4.18 -8.31 4.61
CA ASP A 32 -3.94 -7.24 5.58
C ASP A 32 -3.90 -5.85 4.93
N PHE A 33 -3.80 -5.76 3.61
CA PHE A 33 -3.87 -4.49 2.89
C PHE A 33 -5.31 -3.95 2.84
N VAL A 34 -5.53 -2.76 3.42
CA VAL A 34 -6.83 -2.09 3.43
C VAL A 34 -6.77 -0.77 2.67
N MET A 35 -7.55 -0.67 1.60
CA MET A 35 -7.79 0.58 0.86
C MET A 35 -9.28 0.90 0.84
N ALA A 36 -9.63 2.15 1.13
CA ALA A 36 -10.98 2.66 0.99
C ALA A 36 -11.03 3.75 -0.07
N ALA A 37 -11.97 3.62 -1.01
CA ALA A 37 -12.34 4.67 -1.96
C ALA A 37 -13.84 4.95 -1.81
N GLY A 38 -14.21 6.23 -1.76
CA GLY A 38 -15.59 6.65 -1.56
C GLY A 38 -15.93 7.91 -2.36
N ILE A 39 -17.13 7.94 -2.94
CA ILE A 39 -17.70 9.16 -3.55
C ILE A 39 -18.43 9.92 -2.45
N ILE A 40 -18.03 11.17 -2.21
CA ILE A 40 -18.59 12.02 -1.15
C ILE A 40 -19.42 13.13 -1.80
N GLY A 41 -20.71 13.19 -1.47
CA GLY A 41 -21.59 14.25 -1.96
C GLY A 41 -21.32 15.61 -1.32
N GLU A 42 -21.79 16.69 -1.95
CA GLU A 42 -21.62 18.06 -1.45
C GLU A 42 -22.15 18.22 -0.02
N GLY A 43 -21.34 18.83 0.86
CA GLY A 43 -21.66 19.01 2.28
C GLY A 43 -21.64 17.73 3.13
N LYS A 44 -21.16 16.60 2.60
CA LYS A 44 -20.98 15.34 3.36
C LYS A 44 -19.56 15.18 3.85
N ARG A 45 -19.40 14.34 4.88
CA ARG A 45 -18.12 13.98 5.48
C ARG A 45 -17.91 12.48 5.36
N PHE A 46 -16.69 12.09 5.01
CA PHE A 46 -16.20 10.72 5.13
C PHE A 46 -15.25 10.69 6.32
N GLU A 47 -15.50 9.75 7.23
CA GLU A 47 -14.66 9.51 8.40
C GLU A 47 -14.18 8.07 8.31
N TRP A 48 -12.86 7.90 8.38
CA TRP A 48 -12.19 6.61 8.29
C TRP A 48 -11.28 6.45 9.50
N VAL A 49 -11.35 5.28 10.13
CA VAL A 49 -10.42 4.89 11.19
C VAL A 49 -9.34 4.05 10.52
N VAL A 50 -8.12 4.57 10.53
CA VAL A 50 -6.94 3.89 9.97
C VAL A 50 -6.53 2.74 10.90
N GLY A 51 -6.13 1.62 10.31
CA GLY A 51 -5.53 0.46 11.00
C GLY A 51 -6.22 -0.87 10.73
N GLY A 52 -5.57 -1.74 9.95
CA GLY A 52 -5.53 -3.18 10.25
C GLY A 52 -4.57 -3.43 11.43
N GLU A 53 -4.44 -4.65 11.94
CA GLU A 53 -3.68 -4.97 13.17
C GLU A 53 -2.20 -4.50 13.13
N ASP A 54 -1.54 -4.39 14.32
CA ASP A 54 -0.22 -3.78 14.54
C ASP A 54 0.88 -4.21 13.53
N GLY A 55 1.19 -3.32 12.58
CA GLY A 55 2.16 -3.53 11.51
C GLY A 55 3.64 -3.34 11.88
N LYS A 56 4.54 -4.10 11.25
CA LYS A 56 6.00 -4.08 11.51
C LYS A 56 6.87 -3.60 10.33
N SER A 57 6.27 -3.39 9.16
CA SER A 57 7.01 -3.05 7.94
C SER A 57 7.46 -1.59 7.89
N LYS A 58 8.56 -1.32 7.16
CA LYS A 58 9.14 0.02 6.98
C LYS A 58 9.76 0.20 5.59
N ILE A 59 9.54 1.37 4.99
CA ILE A 59 10.16 1.78 3.71
C ILE A 59 10.98 3.06 3.88
N ARG A 60 12.00 3.22 3.04
CA ARG A 60 12.75 4.48 2.86
C ARG A 60 12.45 5.08 1.49
N LEU A 61 12.13 6.37 1.47
CA LEU A 61 11.87 7.14 0.25
C LEU A 61 13.16 7.80 -0.24
N ASP A 62 13.51 7.58 -1.52
CA ASP A 62 14.64 8.19 -2.23
C ASP A 62 15.99 8.13 -1.50
N GLY A 63 16.21 7.09 -0.68
CA GLY A 63 17.45 6.92 0.08
C GLY A 63 17.67 7.97 1.18
N ARG A 64 16.68 8.79 1.53
CA ARG A 64 16.79 9.84 2.55
C ARG A 64 16.59 9.25 3.94
N GLU A 65 17.55 9.47 4.85
CA GLU A 65 17.50 8.90 6.20
C GLU A 65 16.37 9.45 7.07
N ASP A 66 15.87 10.65 6.76
CA ASP A 66 14.75 11.30 7.45
C ASP A 66 13.38 10.96 6.85
N SER A 67 13.34 10.18 5.77
CA SER A 67 12.11 9.83 5.04
C SER A 67 11.84 8.32 5.12
N VAL A 68 11.70 7.83 6.35
CA VAL A 68 11.32 6.44 6.66
C VAL A 68 9.85 6.40 7.06
N LEU A 69 9.05 5.61 6.37
CA LEU A 69 7.63 5.42 6.64
C LEU A 69 7.39 4.01 7.19
N GLY A 70 6.64 3.89 8.27
CA GLY A 70 6.13 2.63 8.77
C GLY A 70 4.86 2.18 8.03
N GLU A 71 4.39 0.99 8.36
CA GLU A 71 3.12 0.49 7.86
C GLU A 71 1.95 1.42 8.24
N GLY A 72 1.08 1.72 7.28
CA GLY A 72 -0.04 2.65 7.43
C GLY A 72 0.32 4.14 7.37
N ASP A 73 1.61 4.49 7.34
CA ASP A 73 2.04 5.87 7.12
C ASP A 73 1.83 6.29 5.66
N GLY A 74 1.45 7.55 5.47
CA GLY A 74 1.34 8.18 4.15
C GLY A 74 2.27 9.38 4.04
N ALA A 75 2.84 9.58 2.86
CA ALA A 75 3.60 10.78 2.52
C ALA A 75 3.03 11.46 1.27
N PHE A 76 2.88 12.78 1.33
CA PHE A 76 2.63 13.59 0.14
C PHE A 76 3.97 14.07 -0.41
N VAL A 77 4.34 13.58 -1.59
CA VAL A 77 5.59 13.96 -2.26
C VAL A 77 5.30 15.06 -3.26
N SER A 78 5.70 16.29 -2.94
CA SER A 78 5.54 17.45 -3.81
C SER A 78 6.80 17.75 -4.62
N SER A 79 6.67 18.58 -5.66
CA SER A 79 7.77 19.08 -6.50
C SER A 79 8.44 18.03 -7.40
N VAL A 80 7.75 16.92 -7.65
CA VAL A 80 8.11 15.94 -8.69
C VAL A 80 7.70 16.48 -10.07
N GLN A 81 8.49 16.17 -11.08
CA GLN A 81 8.26 16.55 -12.47
C GLN A 81 8.10 15.32 -13.37
N ALA A 82 7.47 15.51 -14.53
CA ALA A 82 7.36 14.45 -15.52
C ALA A 82 8.75 13.94 -15.94
N GLY A 83 8.99 12.65 -15.71
CA GLY A 83 10.28 12.00 -15.98
C GLY A 83 11.16 11.80 -14.75
N ASP A 84 10.79 12.34 -13.59
CA ASP A 84 11.45 12.00 -12.32
C ASP A 84 11.18 10.55 -11.92
N VAL A 85 12.12 9.95 -11.18
CA VAL A 85 12.01 8.58 -10.65
C VAL A 85 12.05 8.64 -9.14
N LEU A 86 10.99 8.15 -8.49
CA LEU A 86 10.96 7.94 -7.05
C LEU A 86 11.40 6.51 -6.72
N GLY A 87 12.40 6.39 -5.86
CA GLY A 87 12.93 5.13 -5.36
C GLY A 87 12.31 4.77 -4.01
N PHE A 88 11.92 3.50 -3.87
CA PHE A 88 11.41 2.95 -2.61
C PHE A 88 12.27 1.76 -2.22
N GLU A 89 12.84 1.80 -1.02
CA GLU A 89 13.68 0.74 -0.48
C GLU A 89 12.98 0.14 0.73
N SER A 90 12.68 -1.17 0.69
CA SER A 90 12.27 -1.89 1.91
C SER A 90 13.48 -2.03 2.83
N ILE A 91 13.34 -1.55 4.07
CA ILE A 91 14.42 -1.55 5.08
C ILE A 91 13.99 -2.24 6.38
N GLY A 92 12.79 -2.84 6.39
CA GLY A 92 12.24 -3.60 7.50
C GLY A 92 12.64 -5.08 7.49
N GLU A 93 12.17 -5.83 8.49
CA GLU A 93 12.40 -7.28 8.59
C GLU A 93 11.40 -8.11 7.78
N GLU A 94 10.32 -7.48 7.32
CA GLU A 94 9.21 -8.09 6.57
C GLU A 94 9.04 -7.40 5.20
N GLU A 95 8.26 -8.01 4.30
CA GLU A 95 7.96 -7.43 3.00
C GLU A 95 7.18 -6.12 3.16
N ALA A 96 7.47 -5.15 2.31
CA ALA A 96 6.83 -3.84 2.36
C ALA A 96 6.01 -3.61 1.09
N GLU A 97 4.76 -3.21 1.28
CA GLU A 97 3.85 -2.88 0.20
C GLU A 97 3.74 -1.36 0.06
N VAL A 98 3.71 -0.88 -1.18
CA VAL A 98 3.60 0.55 -1.47
C VAL A 98 2.51 0.79 -2.49
N VAL A 99 1.60 1.73 -2.18
CA VAL A 99 0.67 2.28 -3.16
C VAL A 99 1.05 3.71 -3.49
N ILE A 100 1.22 3.97 -4.79
CA ILE A 100 1.54 5.29 -5.33
C ILE A 100 0.29 5.80 -6.04
N LEU A 101 -0.21 6.95 -5.59
CA LEU A 101 -1.26 7.69 -6.26
C LEU A 101 -0.63 8.90 -6.94
N ASP A 102 -0.49 8.80 -8.26
CA ASP A 102 -0.02 9.90 -9.11
C ASP A 102 -1.24 10.70 -9.58
N SER A 103 -1.27 11.99 -9.23
CA SER A 103 -2.35 12.89 -9.62
C SER A 103 -1.76 14.06 -10.41
N ASP A 104 -2.29 14.30 -11.61
CA ASP A 104 -2.03 15.51 -12.42
C ASP A 104 -2.43 16.82 -11.69
#